data_AF-A0A4Q6DUJ5-F1
#
_entry.id   AF-A0A4Q6DUJ5-F1
#
_cell.length_a   1.000
_cell.length_b   1.000
_cell.length_c   1.000
_cell.angle_alpha   90.00
_cell.angle_beta   90.00
_cell.angle_gamma   90.00
#
_symmetry.space_group_name_H-M   'P 1'
#
loop_
_entity.id
_entity.type
_entity.pdbx_description
1 polymer ?
#
loop_
_entity_poly.entity_id
_entity_poly.type
_entity_poly.pdbx_seq_one_letter_code
_entity_poly.pdbx_strand_id
1 'polypeptide(L)'
;MIKLKHPIQKHLIPLQNIIAHMDNDQYPAETEQEEEYNEDANDVEIYSKQAILGFSIFFSTIFGGVLMMQNLRDAGYKKMGYTVLAFSIAYTLLAIVLAAVLGGNIKYIGMILNLIGSAILTEYFFNKYFPGDNHNPKPIWRALAISVLIMFAITLLLLYVPGLKEQLEAAK
;
A
#
# COMPACT_ATOMS: atom_id res chain seq x y z
N MET A 1 86.51 -17.50 -13.24
CA MET A 1 85.19 -16.98 -12.81
C MET A 1 84.20 -17.18 -13.96
N ILE A 2 83.39 -18.24 -13.89
CA ILE A 2 82.40 -18.59 -14.92
C ILE A 2 81.03 -18.27 -14.29
N LYS A 3 80.31 -17.30 -14.88
CA LYS A 3 78.99 -16.88 -14.38
C LYS A 3 77.94 -17.92 -14.80
N LEU A 4 77.27 -18.48 -13.80
CA LEU A 4 76.20 -19.45 -13.94
C LEU A 4 75.00 -18.85 -14.68
N LYS A 5 74.54 -19.63 -15.67
CA LYS A 5 73.30 -19.50 -16.44
C LYS A 5 72.12 -19.88 -15.54
N HIS A 6 71.13 -19.01 -15.37
CA HIS A 6 69.81 -19.39 -14.84
C HIS A 6 68.72 -19.12 -15.88
N PRO A 7 67.91 -20.13 -16.25
CA PRO A 7 66.75 -19.95 -17.12
C PRO A 7 65.46 -20.18 -16.33
N ILE A 8 64.70 -19.13 -16.02
CA ILE A 8 63.27 -19.27 -15.69
C ILE A 8 62.51 -18.06 -16.26
N GLN A 9 62.35 -18.02 -17.58
CA GLN A 9 61.14 -17.45 -18.16
C GLN A 9 60.15 -18.60 -18.33
N LYS A 10 59.16 -18.71 -17.44
CA LYS A 10 57.94 -19.46 -17.73
C LYS A 10 56.75 -18.73 -17.14
N HIS A 11 55.98 -18.16 -18.08
CA HIS A 11 54.55 -17.89 -18.00
C HIS A 11 54.01 -17.27 -16.71
N LEU A 12 54.07 -15.94 -16.65
CA LEU A 12 52.97 -15.19 -16.03
C LEU A 12 51.98 -14.85 -17.15
N ILE A 13 50.79 -15.45 -17.09
CA ILE A 13 49.64 -14.94 -17.82
C ILE A 13 49.34 -13.55 -17.21
N PRO A 14 49.17 -12.49 -18.01
CA PRO A 14 48.84 -11.18 -17.45
C PRO A 14 47.52 -11.28 -16.68
N LEU A 15 47.51 -10.78 -15.43
CA LEU A 15 46.35 -10.79 -14.53
C LEU A 15 45.08 -10.19 -15.16
N GLN A 16 45.22 -9.40 -16.22
CA GLN A 16 44.12 -8.87 -17.03
C GLN A 16 43.23 -9.97 -17.65
N ASN A 17 43.77 -11.15 -17.99
CA ASN A 17 42.96 -12.23 -18.55
C ASN A 17 42.13 -13.00 -17.51
N ILE A 18 42.45 -12.89 -16.22
CA ILE A 18 41.66 -13.51 -15.14
C ILE A 18 40.47 -12.62 -14.78
N ILE A 19 40.65 -11.29 -14.83
CA ILE A 19 39.58 -10.32 -14.53
C ILE A 19 38.49 -10.37 -15.61
N ALA A 20 38.85 -10.59 -16.88
CA ALA A 20 37.89 -10.71 -17.97
C ALA A 20 36.99 -11.97 -17.93
N HIS A 21 37.21 -12.88 -16.97
CA HIS A 21 36.40 -14.09 -16.79
C HIS A 21 35.58 -14.10 -15.48
N MET A 22 35.60 -13.00 -14.72
CA MET A 22 34.73 -12.78 -13.56
C MET A 22 33.65 -11.70 -13.84
N ASP A 23 33.32 -11.46 -15.10
CA ASP A 23 32.29 -10.50 -15.54
C ASP A 23 31.07 -11.21 -16.17
N ASN A 24 30.71 -12.39 -15.63
CA ASN A 24 29.50 -13.09 -16.07
C ASN A 24 28.77 -13.77 -14.91
N ASP A 25 28.69 -13.07 -13.77
CA ASP A 25 27.59 -13.30 -12.84
C ASP A 25 26.49 -12.32 -13.21
N GLN A 26 25.68 -12.73 -14.19
CA GLN A 26 24.40 -12.12 -14.48
C GLN A 26 23.50 -12.31 -13.25
N TYR A 27 23.65 -11.43 -12.26
CA TYR A 27 22.60 -11.16 -11.30
C TYR A 27 21.38 -10.73 -12.13
N PRO A 28 20.23 -11.43 -12.03
CA PRO A 28 19.02 -10.94 -12.66
C PRO A 28 18.77 -9.55 -12.10
N ALA A 29 18.74 -8.55 -12.98
CA ALA A 29 18.38 -7.19 -12.62
C ALA A 29 17.02 -7.26 -11.91
N GLU A 30 17.04 -7.12 -10.60
CA GLU A 30 15.84 -6.82 -9.85
C GLU A 30 15.35 -5.50 -10.45
N THR A 31 14.20 -5.54 -11.12
CA THR A 31 13.54 -4.34 -11.61
C THR A 31 13.06 -3.56 -10.39
N GLU A 32 13.99 -2.85 -9.76
CA GLU A 32 13.70 -1.70 -8.94
C GLU A 32 13.02 -0.71 -9.87
N GLN A 33 11.69 -0.72 -9.85
CA GLN A 33 10.93 0.37 -10.45
C GLN A 33 11.32 1.61 -9.66
N GLU A 34 12.19 2.44 -10.23
CA GLU A 34 12.52 3.76 -9.70
C GLU A 34 11.19 4.46 -9.40
N GLU A 35 10.84 4.52 -8.11
CA GLU A 35 9.71 5.29 -7.64
C GLU A 35 10.05 6.73 -7.98
N GLU A 36 9.39 7.28 -9.02
CA GLU A 36 9.57 8.66 -9.48
C GLU A 36 9.20 9.61 -8.33
N TYR A 37 10.18 9.87 -7.47
CA TYR A 37 10.07 10.77 -6.34
C TYR A 37 9.93 12.18 -6.88
N ASN A 38 8.71 12.72 -6.82
CA ASN A 38 8.48 14.11 -7.20
C ASN A 38 9.00 15.00 -6.06
N GLU A 39 10.20 15.58 -6.23
CA GLU A 39 10.76 16.60 -5.32
C GLU A 39 9.85 17.84 -5.18
N ASP A 40 8.95 18.05 -6.14
CA ASP A 40 7.95 19.12 -6.16
C ASP A 40 6.69 18.82 -5.31
N ALA A 41 6.73 17.83 -4.41
CA ALA A 41 5.61 17.48 -3.50
C ALA A 41 5.17 18.62 -2.56
N ASN A 42 5.96 19.69 -2.47
CA ASN A 42 5.75 20.82 -1.55
C ASN A 42 4.50 21.67 -1.87
N ASP A 43 3.80 21.43 -2.99
CA ASP A 43 2.57 22.16 -3.34
C ASP A 43 1.36 21.25 -3.64
N VAL A 44 1.45 19.95 -3.29
CA VAL A 44 0.36 19.00 -3.55
C VAL A 44 -0.64 19.00 -2.39
N GLU A 45 -1.92 19.29 -2.70
CA GLU A 45 -3.02 19.13 -1.75
C GLU A 45 -3.40 17.66 -1.57
N ILE A 46 -3.19 17.13 -0.36
CA ILE A 46 -3.54 15.74 -0.02
C ILE A 46 -4.41 15.66 1.23
N TYR A 47 -5.24 14.63 1.35
CA TYR A 47 -5.96 14.36 2.60
C TYR A 47 -4.97 14.01 3.70
N SER A 48 -5.22 14.51 4.92
CA SER A 48 -4.33 14.25 6.05
C SER A 48 -4.38 12.79 6.50
N LYS A 49 -3.32 12.35 7.19
CA LYS A 49 -3.27 11.05 7.88
C LYS A 49 -4.48 10.83 8.79
N GLN A 50 -4.91 11.88 9.50
CA GLN A 50 -6.09 11.85 10.37
C GLN A 50 -7.40 11.68 9.59
N ALA A 51 -7.52 12.29 8.41
CA ALA A 51 -8.68 12.07 7.55
C ALA A 51 -8.76 10.61 7.09
N ILE A 52 -7.65 10.04 6.64
CA ILE A 52 -7.61 8.62 6.22
C ILE A 52 -7.96 7.69 7.39
N LEU A 53 -7.42 7.97 8.58
CA LEU A 53 -7.76 7.25 9.82
C LEU A 53 -9.26 7.29 10.12
N GLY A 54 -9.83 8.50 10.18
CA GLY A 54 -11.24 8.68 10.47
C GLY A 54 -12.14 7.97 9.46
N PHE A 55 -11.86 8.12 8.16
CA PHE A 55 -12.67 7.47 7.12
C PHE A 55 -12.59 5.95 7.20
N SER A 56 -11.42 5.40 7.52
CA SER A 56 -11.23 3.96 7.69
C SER A 56 -12.02 3.40 8.87
N ILE A 57 -12.03 4.13 9.99
CA ILE A 57 -12.66 3.69 11.24
C ILE A 57 -14.19 3.84 11.17
N PHE A 58 -14.69 4.99 10.71
CA PHE A 58 -16.13 5.29 10.73
C PHE A 58 -16.91 4.68 9.55
N PHE A 59 -16.28 4.51 8.39
CA PHE A 59 -16.94 3.95 7.21
C PHE A 59 -16.46 2.52 6.95
N SER A 60 -15.21 2.36 6.54
CA SER A 60 -14.45 1.09 6.46
C SER A 60 -13.10 1.34 5.78
N THR A 61 -12.19 0.37 5.85
CA THR A 61 -10.85 0.48 5.26
C THR A 61 -10.86 0.86 3.76
N ILE A 62 -11.85 0.43 2.97
CA ILE A 62 -11.94 0.82 1.56
C ILE A 62 -12.12 2.35 1.37
N PHE A 63 -12.85 3.03 2.26
CA PHE A 63 -13.02 4.48 2.17
C PHE A 63 -11.71 5.21 2.45
N GLY A 64 -10.97 4.79 3.48
CA GLY A 64 -9.61 5.30 3.71
C GLY A 64 -8.67 4.98 2.56
N GLY A 65 -8.80 3.79 1.96
CA GLY A 65 -8.03 3.38 0.78
C GLY A 65 -8.31 4.25 -0.45
N VAL A 66 -9.56 4.67 -0.66
CA VAL A 66 -9.93 5.62 -1.72
C VAL A 66 -9.31 6.99 -1.48
N LEU A 67 -9.29 7.49 -0.24
CA LEU A 67 -8.62 8.75 0.10
C LEU A 67 -7.10 8.62 -0.13
N MET A 68 -6.49 7.53 0.32
CA MET A 68 -5.05 7.29 0.14
C MET A 68 -4.68 7.14 -1.34
N MET A 69 -5.51 6.46 -2.13
CA MET A 69 -5.35 6.40 -3.59
C MET A 69 -5.39 7.80 -4.20
N GLN A 70 -6.33 8.65 -3.79
CA GLN A 70 -6.41 10.03 -4.29
C GLN A 70 -5.15 10.81 -3.93
N ASN A 71 -4.65 10.72 -2.70
CA ASN A 71 -3.39 11.35 -2.31
C ASN A 71 -2.25 10.94 -3.23
N LEU A 72 -2.07 9.64 -3.46
CA LEU A 72 -1.01 9.13 -4.33
C LEU A 72 -1.16 9.59 -5.77
N ARG A 73 -2.39 9.61 -6.29
CA ARG A 73 -2.65 10.09 -7.66
C ARG A 73 -2.40 11.59 -7.81
N ASP A 74 -2.80 12.37 -6.82
CA ASP A 74 -2.61 13.82 -6.79
C ASP A 74 -1.11 14.16 -6.69
N ALA A 75 -0.35 13.33 -5.97
CA ALA A 75 1.11 13.43 -5.87
C ALA A 75 1.89 12.74 -7.02
N GLY A 76 1.22 12.35 -8.11
CA GLY A 76 1.88 11.77 -9.30
C GLY A 76 2.07 10.25 -9.27
N TYR A 77 1.99 9.60 -8.11
CA TYR A 77 2.12 8.13 -7.91
C TYR A 77 0.88 7.34 -8.35
N LYS A 78 0.40 7.52 -9.59
CA LYS A 78 -0.85 6.94 -10.09
C LYS A 78 -0.91 5.41 -9.99
N LYS A 79 0.19 4.73 -10.34
CA LYS A 79 0.27 3.26 -10.25
C LYS A 79 0.10 2.78 -8.81
N MET A 80 0.81 3.41 -7.88
CA MET A 80 0.72 3.06 -6.45
C MET A 80 -0.65 3.40 -5.88
N GLY A 81 -1.30 4.46 -6.37
CA GLY A 81 -2.70 4.73 -6.05
C GLY A 81 -3.61 3.55 -6.35
N TYR A 82 -3.52 2.96 -7.55
CA TYR A 82 -4.31 1.77 -7.89
C TYR A 82 -3.93 0.54 -7.06
N THR A 83 -2.64 0.37 -6.74
CA THR A 83 -2.18 -0.69 -5.83
C THR A 83 -2.81 -0.56 -4.45
N VAL A 84 -2.86 0.65 -3.87
CA VAL A 84 -3.49 0.91 -2.58
C VAL A 84 -5.00 0.68 -2.63
N LEU A 85 -5.66 1.08 -3.72
CA LEU A 85 -7.08 0.82 -3.90
C LEU A 85 -7.35 -0.69 -3.93
N ALA A 86 -6.60 -1.44 -4.74
CA ALA A 86 -6.71 -2.90 -4.83
C ALA A 86 -6.46 -3.57 -3.47
N PHE A 87 -5.42 -3.14 -2.75
CA PHE A 87 -5.15 -3.58 -1.39
C PHE A 87 -6.34 -3.33 -0.47
N SER A 88 -6.92 -2.13 -0.48
CA SER A 88 -8.02 -1.79 0.43
C SER A 88 -9.30 -2.59 0.15
N ILE A 89 -9.57 -2.91 -1.12
CA ILE A 89 -10.67 -3.79 -1.53
C ILE A 89 -10.39 -5.21 -1.02
N ALA A 90 -9.21 -5.76 -1.33
CA ALA A 90 -8.83 -7.11 -0.93
C ALA A 90 -8.84 -7.28 0.60
N TYR A 91 -8.31 -6.28 1.32
CA TYR A 91 -8.32 -6.24 2.78
C TYR A 91 -9.75 -6.24 3.33
N THR A 92 -10.64 -5.43 2.75
CA THR A 92 -12.04 -5.35 3.19
C THR A 92 -12.76 -6.69 2.97
N LEU A 93 -12.56 -7.33 1.82
CA LEU A 93 -13.12 -8.67 1.56
C LEU A 93 -12.57 -9.71 2.54
N LEU A 94 -11.26 -9.71 2.78
CA LEU A 94 -10.62 -10.58 3.76
C LEU A 94 -11.18 -10.33 5.17
N ALA A 95 -11.36 -9.07 5.57
CA ALA A 95 -11.89 -8.71 6.86
C ALA A 95 -13.33 -9.21 7.05
N ILE A 96 -14.16 -9.16 6.01
CA ILE A 96 -15.53 -9.72 6.02
C ILE A 96 -15.48 -11.23 6.25
N VAL A 97 -14.62 -11.95 5.51
CA VAL A 97 -14.48 -13.41 5.66
C VAL A 97 -13.96 -13.77 7.05
N LEU A 98 -12.93 -13.06 7.55
CA LEU A 98 -12.39 -13.29 8.89
C LEU A 98 -13.43 -13.02 9.97
N ALA A 99 -14.19 -11.93 9.87
CA ALA A 99 -15.24 -11.61 10.83
C ALA A 99 -16.35 -12.66 10.84
N ALA A 100 -16.66 -13.27 9.69
CA ALA A 100 -17.63 -14.35 9.59
C ALA A 100 -17.10 -15.68 10.17
N VAL A 101 -15.84 -16.04 9.88
CA VAL A 101 -15.24 -17.32 10.31
C VAL A 101 -14.89 -17.35 11.79
N LEU A 102 -14.43 -16.23 12.36
CA LEU A 102 -13.94 -16.20 13.74
C LEU A 102 -15.03 -16.49 14.77
N GLY A 103 -16.31 -16.35 14.42
CA GLY A 103 -17.43 -16.62 15.31
C GLY A 103 -17.44 -15.64 16.50
N GLY A 104 -18.40 -14.72 16.55
CA GLY A 104 -18.48 -13.75 17.64
C GLY A 104 -19.25 -12.51 17.25
N ASN A 105 -19.07 -11.44 18.01
CA ASN A 105 -19.72 -10.18 17.68
C ASN A 105 -19.02 -9.53 16.48
N ILE A 106 -19.56 -9.81 15.29
CA ILE A 106 -19.08 -9.34 13.98
C ILE A 106 -18.81 -7.83 13.98
N LYS A 107 -19.56 -7.04 14.76
CA LYS A 107 -19.36 -5.59 14.87
C LYS A 107 -18.02 -5.23 15.53
N TYR A 108 -17.70 -5.86 16.67
CA TYR A 108 -16.44 -5.59 17.36
C TYR A 108 -15.24 -6.11 16.59
N ILE A 109 -15.36 -7.32 16.01
CA ILE A 109 -14.30 -7.89 15.16
C ILE A 109 -14.07 -6.99 13.94
N GLY A 110 -15.14 -6.57 13.26
CA GLY A 110 -15.06 -5.65 12.13
C GLY A 110 -14.43 -4.30 12.50
N MET A 111 -14.74 -3.76 13.68
CA MET A 111 -14.12 -2.53 14.17
C MET A 111 -12.61 -2.69 14.39
N ILE A 112 -12.17 -3.79 15.00
CA ILE A 112 -10.74 -4.10 15.20
C ILE A 112 -10.03 -4.26 13.85
N LEU A 113 -10.64 -4.99 12.92
CA LEU A 113 -10.08 -5.17 11.57
C LEU A 113 -10.02 -3.82 10.83
N ASN A 114 -11.04 -2.98 10.90
CA ASN A 114 -10.97 -1.63 10.31
C ASN A 114 -9.84 -0.80 10.92
N LEU A 115 -9.59 -0.91 12.22
CA LEU A 115 -8.50 -0.22 12.90
C LEU A 115 -7.12 -0.71 12.44
N ILE A 116 -6.96 -2.03 12.26
CA ILE A 116 -5.73 -2.62 11.69
C ILE A 116 -5.53 -2.14 10.24
N GLY A 117 -6.57 -2.25 9.40
CA GLY A 117 -6.50 -1.79 8.01
C GLY A 117 -6.19 -0.31 7.90
N SER A 118 -6.76 0.50 8.81
CA SER A 118 -6.44 1.91 8.94
C SER A 118 -4.97 2.14 9.28
N ALA A 119 -4.45 1.41 10.27
CA ALA A 119 -3.05 1.51 10.66
C ALA A 119 -2.12 1.12 9.50
N ILE A 120 -2.48 0.13 8.67
CA ILE A 120 -1.69 -0.20 7.47
C ILE A 120 -1.72 0.97 6.48
N LEU A 121 -2.89 1.57 6.22
CA LEU A 121 -2.98 2.73 5.32
C LEU A 121 -2.17 3.92 5.82
N THR A 122 -2.16 4.19 7.13
CA THR A 122 -1.52 5.39 7.67
C THR A 122 -0.08 5.21 8.11
N GLU A 123 0.30 4.03 8.62
CA GLU A 123 1.67 3.79 9.07
C GLU A 123 2.57 3.22 7.98
N TYR A 124 2.02 2.40 7.08
CA TYR A 124 2.79 1.85 5.97
C TYR A 124 2.69 2.76 4.75
N PHE A 125 1.49 2.91 4.15
CA PHE A 125 1.38 3.64 2.90
C PHE A 125 1.59 5.15 3.06
N PHE A 126 0.91 5.80 4.01
CA PHE A 126 1.02 7.26 4.14
C PHE A 126 2.44 7.70 4.48
N ASN A 127 3.05 7.13 5.52
CA ASN A 127 4.41 7.50 5.92
C ASN A 127 5.46 7.13 4.85
N LYS A 128 5.22 6.10 4.03
CA LYS A 128 6.12 5.73 2.92
C LYS A 128 6.16 6.81 1.83
N TYR A 129 4.99 7.31 1.42
CA TYR A 129 4.89 8.23 0.27
C TYR A 129 4.89 9.71 0.65
N PHE A 130 4.53 10.02 1.89
CA PHE A 130 4.43 11.39 2.41
C PHE A 130 5.24 11.49 3.72
N PRO A 131 6.56 11.29 3.69
CA PRO A 131 7.39 11.46 4.88
C PRO A 131 7.44 12.93 5.30
N GLY A 132 6.97 13.23 6.51
CA GLY A 132 6.98 14.58 7.08
C GLY A 132 5.69 15.39 6.86
N ASP A 133 5.72 16.65 7.27
CA ASP A 133 4.52 17.49 7.39
C ASP A 133 4.39 18.56 6.28
N ASN A 134 5.18 18.48 5.21
CA ASN A 134 5.21 19.51 4.17
C ASN A 134 4.16 19.33 3.07
N HIS A 135 2.88 19.22 3.47
CA HIS A 135 1.78 18.99 2.54
C HIS A 135 0.58 19.87 2.87
N ASN A 136 -0.06 20.43 1.84
CA ASN A 136 -1.26 21.24 2.01
C ASN A 136 -2.48 20.33 2.29
N PRO A 137 -3.25 20.57 3.37
CA PRO A 137 -4.36 19.69 3.73
C PRO A 137 -5.57 19.90 2.81
N LYS A 138 -5.94 18.85 2.09
CA LYS A 138 -7.12 18.81 1.24
C LYS A 138 -8.41 18.77 2.09
N PRO A 139 -9.44 19.57 1.76
CA PRO A 139 -10.68 19.61 2.53
C PRO A 139 -11.47 18.29 2.42
N ILE A 140 -11.94 17.77 3.54
CA ILE A 140 -12.63 16.47 3.63
C ILE A 140 -14.12 16.50 3.28
N TRP A 141 -14.73 17.68 3.14
CA TRP A 141 -16.19 17.83 3.02
C TRP A 141 -16.80 17.09 1.83
N ARG A 142 -16.12 17.13 0.67
CA ARG A 142 -16.59 16.43 -0.54
C ARG A 142 -16.56 14.92 -0.34
N ALA A 143 -15.45 14.40 0.16
CA ALA A 143 -15.31 12.98 0.47
C ALA A 143 -16.33 12.54 1.52
N LEU A 144 -16.54 13.35 2.56
CA LEU A 144 -17.47 13.03 3.65
C LEU A 144 -18.91 12.95 3.14
N ALA A 145 -19.35 13.92 2.33
CA ALA A 145 -20.67 13.92 1.75
C ALA A 145 -20.92 12.67 0.88
N ILE A 146 -19.92 12.28 0.06
CA ILE A 146 -20.00 11.08 -0.78
C ILE A 146 -20.08 9.82 0.09
N SER A 147 -19.23 9.69 1.12
CA SER A 147 -19.23 8.53 2.02
C SER A 147 -20.55 8.38 2.76
N VAL A 148 -21.09 9.48 3.30
CA VAL A 148 -22.38 9.49 3.99
C VAL A 148 -23.51 9.11 3.03
N LEU A 149 -23.51 9.66 1.81
CA LEU A 149 -24.52 9.33 0.79
C LEU A 149 -24.50 7.84 0.44
N ILE A 150 -23.31 7.27 0.21
CA ILE A 150 -23.14 5.84 -0.09
C ILE A 150 -23.62 4.99 1.09
N MET A 151 -23.20 5.30 2.32
CA MET A 151 -23.63 4.57 3.51
C MET A 151 -25.13 4.64 3.73
N PHE A 152 -25.73 5.81 3.51
CA PHE A 152 -27.16 5.99 3.63
C PHE A 152 -27.91 5.17 2.57
N ALA A 153 -27.46 5.19 1.31
CA ALA A 153 -28.03 4.40 0.23
C ALA A 153 -27.94 2.89 0.50
N ILE A 154 -26.77 2.39 0.94
CA ILE A 154 -26.58 0.98 1.32
C ILE A 154 -27.52 0.61 2.48
N THR A 155 -27.62 1.48 3.49
CA THR A 155 -28.49 1.25 4.65
C THR A 155 -29.96 1.17 4.23
N LEU A 156 -30.43 2.11 3.40
CA LEU A 156 -31.80 2.08 2.86
C LEU A 156 -32.06 0.82 2.01
N LEU A 157 -31.09 0.43 1.18
CA LEU A 157 -31.19 -0.79 0.38
C LEU A 157 -31.36 -2.01 1.29
N LEU A 158 -30.52 -2.16 2.32
CA LEU A 158 -30.61 -3.27 3.28
C LEU A 158 -31.91 -3.26 4.09
N LEU A 159 -32.52 -2.09 4.33
CA LEU A 159 -33.81 -1.98 5.00
C LEU A 159 -34.99 -2.34 4.10
N TYR A 160 -34.88 -2.10 2.79
CA TYR A 160 -35.96 -2.28 1.81
C TYR A 160 -35.98 -3.67 1.18
N VAL A 161 -34.92 -4.48 1.28
CA VAL A 161 -34.91 -5.89 0.83
C VAL A 161 -35.69 -6.75 1.85
N PRO A 162 -36.93 -7.18 1.54
CA PRO A 162 -37.71 -8.03 2.45
C PRO A 162 -37.07 -9.42 2.56
N GLY A 163 -37.14 -10.05 3.73
CA GLY A 163 -36.56 -11.37 3.99
C GLY A 163 -35.10 -11.39 4.46
N LEU A 164 -34.34 -10.30 4.33
CA LEU A 164 -32.96 -10.27 4.84
C LEU A 164 -32.90 -10.18 6.37
N LYS A 165 -33.83 -9.40 6.97
CA LYS A 165 -33.95 -9.28 8.43
C LYS A 165 -34.39 -10.60 9.08
N GLU A 166 -35.36 -11.29 8.48
CA GLU A 166 -35.87 -12.58 8.96
C GLU A 166 -34.80 -13.68 8.89
N GLN A 167 -33.99 -13.72 7.82
CA GLN A 167 -32.87 -14.66 7.74
C GLN A 167 -31.74 -14.33 8.72
N LEU A 168 -31.54 -13.05 9.06
CA LEU A 168 -30.50 -12.61 9.99
C LEU A 168 -30.90 -12.82 11.46
N GLU A 169 -32.21 -12.81 11.76
CA GLU A 169 -32.74 -13.21 13.07
C GLU A 169 -32.79 -14.73 13.23
N ALA A 170 -33.11 -15.49 12.17
CA ALA A 170 -33.08 -16.95 12.19
C ALA A 170 -31.66 -17.55 12.31
N ALA A 171 -30.62 -16.75 12.03
CA ALA A 171 -29.21 -17.16 12.09
C ALA A 171 -28.48 -16.73 13.38
N LYS A 172 -29.17 -16.06 14.32
CA LYS A 172 -28.66 -15.77 15.67
C LYS A 172 -28.96 -16.91 16.64
#